data_AF-A0A8B8BWY2-F1
#
_entry.id   AF-A0A8B8BWY2-F1
#
_cell.length_a   1.000
_cell.length_b   1.000
_cell.length_c   1.000
_cell.angle_alpha   90.00
_cell.angle_beta   90.00
_cell.angle_gamma   90.00
#
_symmetry.space_group_name_H-M   'P 1'
#
loop_
_entity.id
_entity.type
_entity.pdbx_description
1 polymer ?
#
loop_
_entity_poly.entity_id
_entity_poly.type
_entity_poly.pdbx_seq_one_letter_code
_entity_poly.pdbx_strand_id
1 'polypeptide(L)'
;MPYCYFLRGYSILLILKEAIPIRTDVSVYYPSGKKTTIIQNAAHQKICKAMLRKSNVEQTVVETLCQYNPMLIIEGAAQIVKKEIAVVCKRGSGCPLQKKGYEDVFNFSWTKLHDYLQENCPAFLSVITATVCDVSPPVLSKSYQHILLTAAVGLHGRSQEMSLVQYLVGFMLKHGGCTERDIERLSKIGLCVHPVTLHRKLKEWQHILDTCVIEARDSWSNGAHTTYQIIGDNWDKDLLPSYRTSDRRTMSLHLFNIYAILDRVTFAPENFERFHDQIDVATFIPSEEEQNQLSKELCFIISTSIIENHPQMNRVLKQAYPKHLEHQFSTFAGQKTTQYPLGLRDCNEIKTQDVIQLLKDLSKRYVPCKDDSIVEPVFFGGDRLTDERIQSAQEAMKNADTPLERLEGFVSKIEDFHRLMNFLEAIHKLTYNTQSGPDRCTVYYFRNVLNMRNVKGKVCNSFRAYKMLYYVILDAVCLLMFLTIMNVETIEEQLPLPENFAELTDSEKVTWIDSVSLKILRKWFLAHLS
;
A
#
# COMPACT_ATOMS: atom_id res chain seq x y z
N MET A 1 67.47 0.21 29.21
CA MET A 1 67.85 1.05 28.05
C MET A 1 66.98 2.31 28.07
N PRO A 2 67.54 3.52 27.90
CA PRO A 2 66.72 4.73 27.72
C PRO A 2 66.15 4.74 26.30
N TYR A 3 64.88 5.09 26.14
CA TYR A 3 64.21 5.07 24.83
C TYR A 3 63.97 6.50 24.35
N CYS A 4 64.47 6.84 23.15
CA CYS A 4 64.23 8.10 22.46
C CYS A 4 62.83 8.12 21.82
N TYR A 5 62.15 9.26 21.87
CA TYR A 5 60.99 9.56 21.03
C TYR A 5 61.32 10.74 20.11
N PHE A 6 61.06 10.58 18.82
CA PHE A 6 61.22 11.64 17.81
C PHE A 6 59.87 12.28 17.51
N LEU A 7 59.75 13.57 17.82
CA LEU A 7 58.63 14.42 17.38
C LEU A 7 59.22 15.65 16.69
N ARG A 8 58.97 15.75 15.37
CA ARG A 8 59.27 16.87 14.47
C ARG A 8 60.59 17.62 14.75
N GLY A 9 61.69 17.10 14.21
CA GLY A 9 62.90 17.88 13.92
C GLY A 9 63.88 18.15 15.08
N TYR A 10 63.57 17.76 16.32
CA TYR A 10 64.50 17.88 17.45
C TYR A 10 64.57 16.59 18.27
N SER A 11 65.79 16.14 18.57
CA SER A 11 66.05 14.95 19.39
C SER A 11 65.78 15.27 20.87
N ILE A 12 64.68 14.77 21.42
CA ILE A 12 64.35 14.93 22.85
C ILE A 12 64.48 13.57 23.55
N LEU A 13 65.39 13.48 24.52
CA LEU A 13 65.53 12.32 25.41
C LEU A 13 64.67 12.56 26.67
N LEU A 14 63.83 11.60 27.06
CA LEU A 14 63.01 11.65 28.27
C LEU A 14 63.49 10.55 29.23
N ILE A 15 63.98 10.92 30.41
CA ILE A 15 64.43 9.98 31.45
C ILE A 15 63.69 10.30 32.75
N LEU A 16 63.09 9.28 33.34
CA LEU A 16 62.35 9.33 34.60
C LEU A 16 63.00 8.36 35.60
N LYS A 17 63.35 8.86 36.77
CA LYS A 17 63.84 8.05 37.90
C LYS A 17 62.69 7.83 38.87
N GLU A 18 62.35 6.58 39.18
CA GLU A 18 61.47 6.29 40.30
C GLU A 18 62.25 6.46 41.61
N ALA A 19 61.88 7.49 42.37
CA ALA A 19 62.34 7.67 43.74
C ALA A 19 61.11 7.86 44.63
N ILE A 20 60.72 6.78 45.33
CA ILE A 20 59.76 6.77 46.45
C ILE A 20 58.29 7.01 46.00
N PRO A 21 57.25 6.42 46.63
CA PRO A 21 55.88 6.35 46.07
C PRO A 21 55.15 7.69 45.81
N ILE A 22 55.79 8.84 46.06
CA ILE A 22 55.15 10.16 46.12
C ILE A 22 55.74 11.15 45.07
N ARG A 23 56.86 10.84 44.40
CA ARG A 23 57.52 11.79 43.48
C ARG A 23 57.91 11.15 42.14
N THR A 24 57.58 11.85 41.06
CA THR A 24 57.89 11.46 39.68
C THR A 24 58.62 12.63 39.00
N ASP A 25 59.92 12.46 38.75
CA ASP A 25 60.79 13.51 38.19
C ASP A 25 60.92 13.39 36.67
N VAL A 26 60.30 14.32 35.93
CA VAL A 26 60.37 14.33 34.46
C VAL A 26 61.52 15.22 34.01
N SER A 27 62.50 14.63 33.32
CA SER A 27 63.61 15.35 32.70
C SER A 27 63.49 15.35 31.18
N VAL A 28 63.47 16.54 30.58
CA VAL A 28 63.46 16.75 29.12
C VAL A 28 64.81 17.36 28.72
N TYR A 29 65.49 16.70 27.78
CA TYR A 29 66.81 17.13 27.30
C TYR A 29 66.69 17.86 25.97
N TYR A 30 67.11 19.13 25.95
CA TYR A 30 67.23 19.95 24.75
C TYR A 30 68.70 20.11 24.36
N PRO A 31 69.03 20.47 23.11
CA PRO A 31 70.40 20.76 22.69
C PRO A 31 71.06 21.88 23.53
N SER A 32 70.26 22.79 24.09
CA SER A 32 70.69 23.91 24.95
C SER A 32 70.77 23.57 26.44
N GLY A 33 70.45 22.34 26.86
CA GLY A 33 70.56 21.89 28.25
C GLY A 33 69.37 21.05 28.75
N LYS A 34 69.48 20.59 30.00
CA LYS A 34 68.49 19.74 30.67
C LYS A 34 67.49 20.61 31.46
N LYS A 35 66.19 20.45 31.22
CA LYS A 35 65.13 20.95 32.11
C LYS A 35 64.48 19.80 32.87
N THR A 36 64.40 19.93 34.20
CA THR A 36 63.79 18.92 35.08
C THR A 36 62.66 19.56 35.88
N THR A 37 61.49 18.92 35.90
CA THR A 37 60.34 19.37 36.69
C THR A 37 59.79 18.21 37.52
N ILE A 38 59.47 18.49 38.79
CA ILE A 38 58.87 17.53 39.71
C ILE A 38 57.35 17.57 39.54
N ILE A 39 56.73 16.46 39.14
CA ILE A 39 55.27 16.38 39.04
C ILE A 39 54.71 16.02 40.42
N GLN A 40 54.00 16.95 41.05
CA GLN A 40 53.39 16.75 42.38
C GLN A 40 51.95 16.20 42.31
N ASN A 41 51.24 16.43 41.22
CA ASN A 41 49.86 15.99 41.06
C ASN A 41 49.81 14.48 40.73
N ALA A 42 49.16 13.68 41.58
CA ALA A 42 49.06 12.23 41.45
C ALA A 42 48.44 11.77 40.12
N ALA A 43 47.51 12.53 39.54
CA ALA A 43 46.91 12.24 38.22
C ALA A 43 47.95 12.37 37.10
N HIS A 44 48.73 13.46 37.11
CA HIS A 44 49.81 13.67 36.14
C HIS A 44 50.94 12.65 36.30
N GLN A 45 51.23 12.21 37.53
CA GLN A 45 52.20 11.13 37.78
C GLN A 45 51.76 9.82 37.12
N LYS A 46 50.47 9.43 37.24
CA LYS A 46 49.92 8.23 36.59
C LYS A 46 50.02 8.31 35.07
N ILE A 47 49.66 9.45 34.48
CA ILE A 47 49.75 9.69 33.03
C ILE A 47 51.19 9.59 32.53
N CYS A 48 52.13 10.27 33.20
CA CYS A 48 53.54 10.25 32.81
C CYS A 48 54.16 8.85 32.94
N LYS A 49 53.77 8.07 33.96
CA LYS A 49 54.18 6.67 34.12
C LYS A 49 53.63 5.77 33.01
N ALA A 50 52.40 5.97 32.58
CA ALA A 50 51.81 5.23 31.46
C ALA A 50 52.54 5.54 30.14
N MET A 51 52.76 6.83 29.83
CA MET A 51 53.47 7.27 28.61
C MET A 51 54.89 6.69 28.49
N LEU A 52 55.60 6.55 29.61
CA LEU A 52 56.91 5.89 29.65
C LEU A 52 56.87 4.39 29.32
N ARG A 53 55.85 3.69 29.85
CA ARG A 53 55.70 2.23 29.71
C ARG A 53 55.21 1.83 28.32
N LYS A 54 54.72 2.79 27.50
CA LYS A 54 54.17 2.61 26.14
C LYS A 54 53.05 1.57 26.01
N SER A 55 52.50 1.12 27.14
CA SER A 55 51.45 0.11 27.19
C SER A 55 50.22 0.75 27.83
N ASN A 56 49.06 0.57 27.19
CA ASN A 56 47.75 1.08 27.64
C ASN A 56 47.75 2.59 27.95
N VAL A 57 48.54 3.37 27.21
CA VAL A 57 48.73 4.81 27.44
C VAL A 57 47.41 5.55 27.30
N GLU A 58 46.70 5.33 26.20
CA GLU A 58 45.44 6.00 25.88
C GLU A 58 44.36 5.68 26.93
N GLN A 59 44.21 4.40 27.27
CA GLN A 59 43.27 3.94 28.30
C GLN A 59 43.60 4.55 29.68
N THR A 60 44.86 4.50 30.10
CA THR A 60 45.28 5.04 31.41
C THR A 60 45.10 6.56 31.48
N VAL A 61 45.34 7.27 30.37
CA VAL A 61 45.11 8.72 30.27
C VAL A 61 43.63 9.03 30.41
N VAL A 62 42.76 8.33 29.68
CA VAL A 62 41.31 8.54 29.74
C VAL A 62 40.75 8.19 31.12
N GLU A 63 41.12 7.05 31.71
CA GLU A 63 40.68 6.64 33.06
C GLU A 63 41.11 7.65 34.12
N THR A 64 42.34 8.15 34.03
CA THR A 64 42.85 9.16 34.96
C THR A 64 42.14 10.50 34.76
N LEU A 65 41.89 10.93 33.52
CA LEU A 65 41.15 12.16 33.25
C LEU A 65 39.68 12.04 33.68
N CYS A 66 39.04 10.88 33.51
CA CYS A 66 37.68 10.61 34.02
C CYS A 66 37.62 10.76 35.54
N GLN A 67 38.65 10.28 36.26
CA GLN A 67 38.68 10.31 37.72
C GLN A 67 38.95 11.72 38.28
N TYR A 68 39.85 12.49 37.67
CA TYR A 68 40.35 13.74 38.26
C TYR A 68 39.89 15.02 37.54
N ASN A 69 39.48 14.96 36.27
CA ASN A 69 38.97 16.11 35.53
C ASN A 69 37.97 15.69 34.42
N PRO A 70 36.78 15.16 34.81
CA PRO A 70 35.81 14.62 33.86
C PRO A 70 35.27 15.68 32.88
N MET A 71 35.22 16.96 33.29
CA MET A 71 34.74 18.05 32.45
C MET A 71 35.59 18.24 31.20
N LEU A 72 36.91 18.04 31.28
CA LEU A 72 37.80 18.18 30.14
C LEU A 72 37.57 17.11 29.06
N ILE A 73 37.16 15.90 29.47
CA ILE A 73 36.75 14.84 28.54
C ILE A 73 35.42 15.19 27.89
N ILE A 74 34.44 15.64 28.68
CA ILE A 74 33.12 16.05 28.19
C ILE A 74 33.26 17.18 27.16
N GLU A 75 34.05 18.21 27.47
CA GLU A 75 34.34 19.31 26.56
C GLU A 75 35.06 18.84 25.29
N GLY A 76 36.06 17.96 25.42
CA GLY A 76 36.77 17.38 24.28
C GLY A 76 35.84 16.60 23.35
N ALA A 77 35.02 15.70 23.91
CA ALA A 77 34.04 14.92 23.16
C ALA A 77 32.98 15.81 22.49
N ALA A 78 32.46 16.80 23.23
CA ALA A 78 31.51 17.77 22.69
C ALA A 78 32.10 18.58 21.52
N GLN A 79 33.39 18.95 21.57
CA GLN A 79 34.05 19.63 20.47
C GLN A 79 34.22 18.75 19.22
N ILE A 80 34.50 17.46 19.39
CA ILE A 80 34.56 16.50 18.27
C ILE A 80 33.19 16.41 17.61
N VAL A 81 32.15 16.11 18.39
CA VAL A 81 30.76 16.00 17.91
C VAL A 81 30.31 17.31 17.24
N LYS A 82 30.60 18.46 17.84
CA LYS A 82 30.24 19.77 17.28
C LYS A 82 30.90 20.02 15.93
N LYS A 83 32.15 19.59 15.73
CA LYS A 83 32.87 19.72 14.45
C LYS A 83 32.27 18.83 13.37
N GLU A 84 32.03 17.55 13.67
CA GLU A 84 31.41 16.61 12.73
C GLU A 84 30.03 17.11 12.28
N ILE A 85 29.15 17.42 13.24
CA ILE A 85 27.80 17.87 12.94
C ILE A 85 27.82 19.23 12.23
N ALA A 86 28.76 20.14 12.53
CA ALA A 86 28.87 21.40 11.81
C ALA A 86 29.11 21.21 10.31
N VAL A 87 29.80 20.16 9.88
CA VAL A 87 30.02 19.84 8.46
C VAL A 87 28.74 19.26 7.86
N VAL A 88 28.16 18.24 8.51
CA VAL A 88 26.94 17.57 8.02
C VAL A 88 25.76 18.54 7.93
N CYS A 89 25.61 19.46 8.89
CA CYS A 89 24.51 20.43 8.92
C CYS A 89 24.63 21.61 7.94
N LYS A 90 25.76 21.74 7.22
CA LYS A 90 25.87 22.77 6.17
C LYS A 90 24.90 22.50 5.05
N ARG A 91 24.26 23.56 4.54
CA ARG A 91 23.40 23.48 3.35
C ARG A 91 24.19 22.90 2.18
N GLY A 92 23.66 21.87 1.53
CA GLY A 92 24.31 21.22 0.40
C GLY A 92 25.38 20.19 0.78
N SER A 93 25.45 19.73 2.03
CA SER A 93 26.38 18.68 2.48
C SER A 93 26.11 17.29 1.89
N GLY A 94 25.05 17.13 1.10
CA GLY A 94 24.61 15.84 0.56
C GLY A 94 23.88 14.95 1.57
N CYS A 95 23.67 15.41 2.81
CA CYS A 95 22.97 14.65 3.83
C CYS A 95 21.54 14.27 3.38
N PRO A 96 21.13 12.99 3.50
CA PRO A 96 19.79 12.54 3.12
C PRO A 96 18.68 13.35 3.80
N LEU A 97 18.90 13.82 5.03
CA LEU A 97 17.91 14.58 5.80
C LEU A 97 17.56 15.95 5.21
N GLN A 98 18.39 16.50 4.31
CA GLN A 98 18.10 17.76 3.60
C GLN A 98 17.20 17.56 2.37
N LYS A 99 17.14 16.33 1.86
CA LYS A 99 16.44 16.01 0.62
C LYS A 99 14.95 15.84 0.90
N LYS A 100 14.14 16.80 0.47
CA LYS A 100 12.71 16.93 0.78
C LYS A 100 11.84 16.85 -0.48
N GLY A 101 12.39 16.30 -1.57
CA GLY A 101 11.64 16.04 -2.80
C GLY A 101 10.61 14.95 -2.60
N TYR A 102 9.68 14.84 -3.55
CA TYR A 102 8.71 13.74 -3.57
C TYR A 102 9.43 12.39 -3.57
N GLU A 103 10.32 12.17 -4.54
CA GLU A 103 11.11 10.94 -4.64
C GLU A 103 11.97 10.66 -3.41
N ASP A 104 12.58 11.68 -2.82
CA ASP A 104 13.44 11.49 -1.64
C ASP A 104 12.66 10.98 -0.41
N VAL A 105 11.40 11.44 -0.27
CA VAL A 105 10.51 11.04 0.81
C VAL A 105 10.07 9.59 0.66
N PHE A 106 9.66 9.20 -0.55
CA PHE A 106 9.21 7.83 -0.80
C PHE A 106 10.37 6.82 -0.89
N ASN A 107 11.58 7.25 -1.26
CA ASN A 107 12.77 6.41 -1.32
C ASN A 107 13.68 6.50 -0.07
N PHE A 108 13.20 7.14 1.00
CA PHE A 108 13.94 7.23 2.26
C PHE A 108 14.22 5.84 2.83
N SER A 109 15.45 5.65 3.32
CA SER A 109 15.84 4.43 4.01
C SER A 109 16.66 4.74 5.26
N TRP A 110 16.33 4.07 6.35
CA TRP A 110 17.10 4.08 7.59
C TRP A 110 18.53 3.59 7.38
N THR A 111 18.75 2.60 6.51
CA THR A 111 20.11 2.08 6.23
C THR A 111 20.98 3.12 5.53
N LYS A 112 20.45 3.78 4.49
CA LYS A 112 21.15 4.86 3.78
C LYS A 112 21.50 6.02 4.70
N LEU A 113 20.61 6.36 5.64
CA LEU A 113 20.88 7.39 6.64
C LEU A 113 21.99 6.95 7.60
N HIS A 114 21.92 5.73 8.12
CA HIS A 114 22.93 5.18 9.01
C HIS A 114 24.32 5.17 8.37
N ASP A 115 24.45 4.64 7.15
CA ASP A 115 25.72 4.52 6.45
C ASP A 115 26.35 5.90 6.24
N TYR A 116 25.52 6.89 5.85
CA TYR A 116 25.97 8.28 5.73
C TYR A 116 26.45 8.86 7.07
N LEU A 117 25.72 8.64 8.17
CA LEU A 117 26.11 9.14 9.49
C LEU A 117 27.37 8.45 10.03
N GLN A 118 27.52 7.15 9.78
CA GLN A 118 28.70 6.39 10.17
C GLN A 118 29.96 6.88 9.44
N GLU A 119 29.85 7.27 8.18
CA GLU A 119 30.97 7.81 7.40
C GLU A 119 31.31 9.26 7.78
N ASN A 120 30.29 10.11 8.01
CA ASN A 120 30.48 11.56 8.09
C ASN A 120 30.46 12.13 9.52
N CYS A 121 29.83 11.44 10.47
CA CYS A 121 29.78 11.85 11.89
C CYS A 121 29.76 10.64 12.85
N PRO A 122 30.79 9.78 12.81
CA PRO A 122 30.86 8.56 13.60
C PRO A 122 30.87 8.81 15.11
N ALA A 123 31.50 9.88 15.59
CA ALA A 123 31.51 10.18 17.02
C ALA A 123 30.11 10.57 17.50
N PHE A 124 29.37 11.37 16.72
CA PHE A 124 27.97 11.68 17.02
C PHE A 124 27.10 10.41 17.06
N LEU A 125 27.18 9.56 16.02
CA LEU A 125 26.39 8.34 15.95
C LEU A 125 26.71 7.36 17.09
N SER A 126 27.99 7.25 17.46
CA SER A 126 28.44 6.44 18.59
C SER A 126 27.84 6.92 19.92
N VAL A 127 27.85 8.23 20.18
CA VAL A 127 27.24 8.82 21.39
C VAL A 127 25.75 8.49 21.45
N ILE A 128 24.99 8.70 20.37
CA ILE A 128 23.56 8.39 20.35
C ILE A 128 23.31 6.88 20.51
N THR A 129 24.12 6.05 19.88
CA THR A 129 24.01 4.59 20.00
C THR A 129 24.17 4.14 21.46
N ALA A 130 25.19 4.66 22.15
CA ALA A 130 25.45 4.40 23.56
C ALA A 130 24.33 4.89 24.50
N THR A 131 23.51 5.87 24.10
CA THR A 131 22.32 6.28 24.89
C THR A 131 21.14 5.33 24.77
N VAL A 132 21.10 4.49 23.73
CA VAL A 132 19.94 3.65 23.40
C VAL A 132 20.20 2.17 23.68
N CYS A 133 21.43 1.68 23.44
CA CYS A 133 21.77 0.26 23.60
C CYS A 133 23.27 0.04 23.87
N ASP A 134 23.59 -0.93 24.72
CA ASP A 134 24.98 -1.31 25.06
C ASP A 134 25.67 -2.13 23.96
N VAL A 135 24.88 -2.84 23.15
CA VAL A 135 25.35 -3.70 22.06
C VAL A 135 24.82 -3.15 20.74
N SER A 136 25.61 -3.28 19.66
CA SER A 136 25.17 -2.87 18.32
C SER A 136 23.85 -3.58 17.95
N PRO A 137 22.75 -2.83 17.76
CA PRO A 137 21.46 -3.45 17.52
C PRO A 137 21.38 -4.04 16.11
N PRO A 138 20.62 -5.12 15.90
CA PRO A 138 20.37 -5.65 14.56
C PRO A 138 19.80 -4.56 13.64
N VAL A 139 20.20 -4.57 12.38
CA VAL A 139 19.73 -3.63 11.35
C VAL A 139 18.20 -3.67 11.26
N LEU A 140 17.58 -2.50 11.21
CA LEU A 140 16.11 -2.29 11.20
C LEU A 140 15.35 -2.76 12.46
N SER A 141 16.04 -3.15 13.53
CA SER A 141 15.40 -3.37 14.82
C SER A 141 14.81 -2.07 15.41
N LYS A 142 13.94 -2.20 16.40
CA LYS A 142 13.34 -1.05 17.10
C LYS A 142 14.40 -0.10 17.67
N SER A 143 15.42 -0.63 18.34
CA SER A 143 16.52 0.17 18.89
C SER A 143 17.33 0.86 17.80
N TYR A 144 17.56 0.19 16.67
CA TYR A 144 18.23 0.79 15.50
C TYR A 144 17.46 2.00 14.96
N GLN A 145 16.13 1.88 14.82
CA GLN A 145 15.29 3.00 14.38
C GLN A 145 15.24 4.13 15.40
N HIS A 146 15.21 3.82 16.71
CA HIS A 146 15.26 4.83 17.76
C HIS A 146 16.56 5.65 17.73
N ILE A 147 17.71 5.00 17.51
CA ILE A 147 19.01 5.68 17.37
C ILE A 147 18.95 6.68 16.23
N LEU A 148 18.50 6.25 15.05
CA LEU A 148 18.49 7.08 13.85
C LEU A 148 17.44 8.19 13.92
N LEU A 149 16.28 7.93 14.53
CA LEU A 149 15.28 8.97 14.80
C LEU A 149 15.84 10.02 15.75
N THR A 150 16.49 9.60 16.84
CA THR A 150 17.13 10.51 17.81
C THR A 150 18.22 11.34 17.15
N ALA A 151 19.06 10.72 16.33
CA ALA A 151 20.07 11.40 15.54
C ALA A 151 19.44 12.44 14.59
N ALA A 152 18.39 12.08 13.86
CA ALA A 152 17.69 12.98 12.95
C ALA A 152 17.06 14.18 13.68
N VAL A 153 16.42 13.97 14.83
CA VAL A 153 15.87 15.03 15.68
C VAL A 153 16.97 15.96 16.20
N GLY A 154 18.09 15.41 16.65
CA GLY A 154 19.24 16.20 17.10
C GLY A 154 19.84 17.07 15.98
N LEU A 155 20.02 16.49 14.78
CA LEU A 155 20.50 17.21 13.60
C LEU A 155 19.52 18.30 13.15
N HIS A 156 18.22 18.04 13.21
CA HIS A 156 17.16 19.01 12.95
C HIS A 156 17.19 20.19 13.94
N GLY A 157 17.39 19.90 15.23
CA GLY A 157 17.54 20.93 16.26
C GLY A 157 18.70 21.90 15.98
N ARG A 158 19.77 21.41 15.36
CA ARG A 158 20.89 22.26 14.93
C ARG A 158 20.64 22.98 13.61
N SER A 159 20.01 22.34 12.64
CA SER A 159 19.71 22.90 11.33
C SER A 159 18.32 22.49 10.87
N GLN A 160 17.42 23.47 10.75
CA GLN A 160 16.04 23.27 10.31
C GLN A 160 15.94 22.70 8.89
N GLU A 161 17.03 22.79 8.10
CA GLU A 161 17.11 22.14 6.78
C GLU A 161 17.07 20.62 6.85
N MET A 162 17.50 20.02 7.97
CA MET A 162 17.47 18.57 8.23
C MET A 162 16.09 18.10 8.65
N SER A 163 15.08 18.33 7.82
CA SER A 163 13.67 18.13 8.17
C SER A 163 12.99 16.94 7.50
N LEU A 164 13.69 16.14 6.67
CA LEU A 164 13.08 15.00 5.97
C LEU A 164 12.33 14.05 6.93
N VAL A 165 12.97 13.62 8.02
CA VAL A 165 12.35 12.72 8.99
C VAL A 165 11.17 13.40 9.68
N GLN A 166 11.26 14.70 9.99
CA GLN A 166 10.15 15.47 10.55
C GLN A 166 8.96 15.57 9.58
N TYR A 167 9.21 15.65 8.26
CA TYR A 167 8.16 15.55 7.24
C TYR A 167 7.54 14.15 7.23
N LEU A 168 8.35 13.08 7.23
CA LEU A 168 7.87 11.69 7.26
C LEU A 168 6.97 11.43 8.48
N VAL A 169 7.41 11.82 9.67
CA VAL A 169 6.61 11.72 10.90
C VAL A 169 5.32 12.53 10.76
N GLY A 170 5.40 13.76 10.26
CA GLY A 170 4.22 14.59 10.04
C GLY A 170 3.21 14.00 9.05
N PHE A 171 3.66 13.40 7.94
CA PHE A 171 2.78 12.72 7.00
C PHE A 171 2.11 11.50 7.63
N MET A 172 2.85 10.68 8.38
CA MET A 172 2.29 9.53 9.10
C MET A 172 1.23 9.95 10.12
N LEU A 173 1.50 11.01 10.90
CA LEU A 173 0.55 11.54 11.88
C LEU A 173 -0.73 12.04 11.19
N LYS A 174 -0.58 12.80 10.11
CA LYS A 174 -1.73 13.32 9.35
C LYS A 174 -2.56 12.19 8.73
N HIS A 175 -1.90 11.21 8.12
CA HIS A 175 -2.57 10.03 7.55
C HIS A 175 -3.27 9.20 8.64
N GLY A 176 -2.67 9.07 9.82
CA GLY A 176 -3.25 8.40 10.97
C GLY A 176 -4.39 9.14 11.67
N GLY A 177 -4.85 10.29 11.13
CA GLY A 177 -5.97 11.05 11.69
C GLY A 177 -5.61 11.87 12.93
N CYS A 178 -4.33 12.12 13.18
CA CYS A 178 -3.88 12.98 14.28
C CYS A 178 -4.38 14.41 14.09
N THR A 179 -4.84 15.05 15.17
CA THR A 179 -5.38 16.41 15.08
C THR A 179 -4.29 17.42 14.76
N GLU A 180 -4.63 18.54 14.10
CA GLU A 180 -3.65 19.60 13.82
C GLU A 180 -3.00 20.15 15.09
N ARG A 181 -3.76 20.23 16.18
CA ARG A 181 -3.26 20.68 17.49
C ARG A 181 -2.20 19.73 18.05
N ASP A 182 -2.39 18.43 17.89
CA ASP A 182 -1.42 17.45 18.37
C ASP A 182 -0.15 17.45 17.51
N ILE A 183 -0.28 17.58 16.19
CA ILE A 183 0.86 17.77 15.29
C ILE A 183 1.61 19.06 15.63
N GLU A 184 0.91 20.16 15.93
CA GLU A 184 1.55 21.41 16.36
C GLU A 184 2.35 21.22 17.65
N ARG A 185 1.81 20.53 18.65
CA ARG A 185 2.51 20.20 19.91
C ARG A 185 3.77 19.37 19.66
N LEU A 186 3.68 18.35 18.80
CA LEU A 186 4.82 17.51 18.44
C LEU A 186 5.88 18.28 17.63
N SER A 187 5.47 19.28 16.85
CA SER A 187 6.40 20.17 16.14
C SER A 187 7.20 21.07 17.09
N LYS A 188 6.59 21.51 18.21
CA LYS A 188 7.27 22.34 19.22
C LYS A 188 8.42 21.60 19.91
N ILE A 189 8.39 20.27 19.93
CA ILE A 189 9.46 19.42 20.47
C ILE A 189 10.37 18.84 19.37
N GLY A 190 10.21 19.26 18.11
CA GLY A 190 11.11 18.89 17.00
C GLY A 190 10.88 17.50 16.39
N LEU A 191 9.78 16.83 16.74
CA LEU A 191 9.46 15.49 16.21
C LEU A 191 8.86 15.50 14.81
N CYS A 192 8.14 16.55 14.45
CA CYS A 192 7.56 16.74 13.12
C CYS A 192 7.60 18.21 12.71
N VAL A 193 7.28 18.51 11.46
CA VAL A 193 7.12 19.90 11.02
C VAL A 193 5.73 20.42 11.39
N HIS A 194 5.58 21.75 11.41
CA HIS A 194 4.30 22.40 11.70
C HIS A 194 3.19 21.97 10.72
N PRO A 195 1.91 21.85 11.16
CA PRO A 195 0.80 21.43 10.29
C PRO A 195 0.68 22.24 8.98
N VAL A 196 0.82 23.57 9.06
CA VAL A 196 0.78 24.45 7.87
C VAL A 196 1.88 24.11 6.87
N THR A 197 3.07 23.76 7.37
CA THR A 197 4.22 23.36 6.54
C THR A 197 3.93 22.03 5.83
N LEU A 198 3.31 21.05 6.52
CA LEU A 198 2.86 19.80 5.90
C LEU A 198 1.85 20.06 4.79
N HIS A 199 0.85 20.90 5.05
CA HIS A 199 -0.18 21.24 4.06
C HIS A 199 0.42 21.89 2.81
N ARG A 200 1.31 22.87 2.99
CA ARG A 200 2.01 23.50 1.87
C ARG A 200 2.82 22.47 1.07
N LYS A 201 3.51 21.54 1.76
CA LYS A 201 4.31 20.52 1.11
C LYS A 201 3.48 19.52 0.31
N LEU A 202 2.35 19.07 0.85
CA LEU A 202 1.43 18.20 0.12
C LEU A 202 0.81 18.91 -1.08
N LYS A 203 0.50 20.20 -0.94
CA LYS A 203 0.00 21.02 -2.05
C LYS A 203 1.03 21.17 -3.17
N GLU A 204 2.30 21.31 -2.82
CA GLU A 204 3.40 21.31 -3.80
C GLU A 204 3.44 20.02 -4.62
N TRP A 205 3.04 18.87 -4.07
CA TRP A 205 3.07 17.58 -4.77
C TRP A 205 1.81 17.24 -5.55
N GLN A 206 0.78 18.10 -5.53
CA GLN A 206 -0.49 17.82 -6.19
C GLN A 206 -0.35 17.54 -7.70
N HIS A 207 0.61 18.19 -8.36
CA HIS A 207 0.89 18.01 -9.79
C HIS A 207 1.67 16.73 -10.12
N ILE A 208 2.18 16.02 -9.13
CA ILE A 208 2.97 14.79 -9.29
C ILE A 208 2.06 13.56 -9.26
N LEU A 209 0.91 13.65 -8.57
CA LEU A 209 0.03 12.52 -8.29
C LEU A 209 -0.52 11.85 -9.55
N ASP A 210 -0.67 12.59 -10.64
CA ASP A 210 -1.18 12.12 -11.92
C ASP A 210 -0.10 12.01 -13.01
N THR A 211 1.18 12.22 -12.68
CA THR A 211 2.27 12.16 -13.66
C THR A 211 2.32 10.81 -14.36
N CYS A 212 2.19 9.69 -13.63
CA CYS A 212 2.18 8.36 -14.25
C CYS A 212 1.01 8.15 -15.21
N VAL A 213 -0.14 8.79 -14.96
CA VAL A 213 -1.31 8.71 -15.86
C VAL A 213 -1.09 9.56 -17.10
N ILE A 214 -0.47 10.74 -16.94
CA ILE A 214 -0.07 11.61 -18.06
C ILE A 214 0.96 10.90 -18.94
N GLU A 215 1.96 10.24 -18.35
CA GLU A 215 2.95 9.44 -19.08
C GLU A 215 2.30 8.27 -19.83
N ALA A 216 1.33 7.59 -19.21
CA ALA A 216 0.55 6.53 -19.86
C ALA A 216 -0.28 7.10 -21.03
N ARG A 217 -0.94 8.24 -20.85
CA ARG A 217 -1.68 8.95 -21.90
C ARG A 217 -0.80 9.30 -23.09
N ASP A 218 0.37 9.87 -22.82
CA ASP A 218 1.32 10.30 -23.86
C ASP A 218 1.95 9.11 -24.58
N SER A 219 2.14 8.00 -23.87
CA SER A 219 2.59 6.75 -24.50
C SER A 219 1.48 6.16 -25.38
N TRP A 220 0.25 6.14 -24.89
CA TRP A 220 -0.93 5.66 -25.62
C TRP A 220 -1.18 6.49 -26.89
N SER A 221 -1.09 7.82 -26.83
CA SER A 221 -1.23 8.67 -28.02
C SER A 221 -0.17 8.43 -29.09
N ASN A 222 0.98 7.86 -28.70
CA ASN A 222 2.05 7.43 -29.60
C ASN A 222 1.97 5.96 -30.04
N GLY A 223 0.87 5.26 -29.73
CA GLY A 223 0.61 3.89 -30.16
C GLY A 223 1.13 2.81 -29.21
N ALA A 224 1.47 3.15 -27.96
CA ALA A 224 1.83 2.13 -26.96
C ALA A 224 0.61 1.31 -26.51
N HIS A 225 0.85 0.07 -26.11
CA HIS A 225 -0.17 -0.87 -25.64
C HIS A 225 -0.57 -0.67 -24.17
N THR A 226 -0.18 0.40 -23.49
CA THR A 226 -0.60 0.63 -22.10
C THR A 226 -1.72 1.67 -22.08
N THR A 227 -2.94 1.21 -21.91
CA THR A 227 -4.14 2.04 -21.81
C THR A 227 -4.63 2.14 -20.37
N TYR A 228 -5.64 2.97 -20.14
CA TYR A 228 -6.27 3.09 -18.85
C TYR A 228 -7.73 3.52 -18.98
N GLN A 229 -8.44 3.41 -17.87
CA GLN A 229 -9.83 3.82 -17.72
C GLN A 229 -9.94 4.79 -16.57
N ILE A 230 -10.90 5.70 -16.67
CA ILE A 230 -11.29 6.58 -15.57
C ILE A 230 -12.53 6.00 -14.92
N ILE A 231 -12.56 5.95 -13.60
CA ILE A 231 -13.76 5.59 -12.84
C ILE A 231 -14.04 6.72 -11.87
N GLY A 232 -15.29 7.10 -11.73
CA GLY A 232 -15.69 8.04 -10.71
C GLY A 232 -17.06 7.75 -10.12
N ASP A 233 -17.29 8.37 -8.97
CA ASP A 233 -18.53 8.23 -8.20
C ASP A 233 -18.78 9.52 -7.40
N ASN A 234 -20.03 9.78 -7.05
CA ASN A 234 -20.39 10.94 -6.26
C ASN A 234 -19.86 10.82 -4.82
N TRP A 235 -19.51 11.96 -4.24
CA TRP A 235 -19.20 12.10 -2.83
C TRP A 235 -20.02 13.25 -2.28
N ASP A 236 -21.17 12.89 -1.71
CA ASP A 236 -22.09 13.83 -1.11
C ASP A 236 -21.97 13.83 0.41
N LYS A 237 -21.92 15.02 1.01
CA LYS A 237 -21.89 15.16 2.47
C LYS A 237 -22.70 16.36 2.96
N ASP A 238 -23.68 16.06 3.80
CA ASP A 238 -24.42 17.08 4.54
C ASP A 238 -23.67 17.49 5.81
N LEU A 239 -23.35 18.78 5.90
CA LEU A 239 -22.87 19.43 7.10
C LEU A 239 -24.05 20.01 7.87
N LEU A 240 -24.37 19.35 8.98
CA LEU A 240 -25.47 19.74 9.86
C LEU A 240 -24.98 20.76 10.90
N PRO A 241 -25.57 21.96 10.98
CA PRO A 241 -25.29 22.87 12.08
C PRO A 241 -25.87 22.31 13.38
N SER A 242 -25.22 22.60 14.52
CA SER A 242 -25.70 22.16 15.85
C SER A 242 -27.12 22.62 16.16
N TYR A 243 -27.50 23.79 15.64
CA TYR A 243 -28.86 24.32 15.69
C TYR A 243 -29.24 24.78 14.29
N ARG A 244 -30.31 24.22 13.73
CA ARG A 244 -30.86 24.63 12.44
C ARG A 244 -31.72 25.87 12.65
N THR A 245 -31.39 26.95 11.95
CA THR A 245 -32.20 28.17 11.89
C THR A 245 -32.46 28.52 10.43
N SER A 246 -33.32 29.52 10.17
CA SER A 246 -33.54 30.05 8.81
C SER A 246 -32.23 30.45 8.12
N ASP A 247 -31.29 30.97 8.91
CA ASP A 247 -30.03 31.56 8.46
C ASP A 247 -28.87 30.55 8.50
N ARG A 248 -28.99 29.49 9.31
CA ARG A 248 -28.03 28.37 9.40
C ARG A 248 -28.72 27.08 8.98
N ARG A 249 -28.77 26.88 7.67
CA ARG A 249 -29.30 25.67 7.04
C ARG A 249 -28.22 24.59 6.93
N THR A 250 -28.65 23.37 6.64
CA THR A 250 -27.74 22.29 6.22
C THR A 250 -26.97 22.74 4.98
N MET A 251 -25.66 22.59 5.00
CA MET A 251 -24.82 22.75 3.81
C MET A 251 -24.57 21.39 3.21
N SER A 252 -24.98 21.17 1.95
CA SER A 252 -24.71 19.94 1.21
C SER A 252 -23.49 20.16 0.32
N LEU A 253 -22.43 19.39 0.58
CA LEU A 253 -21.25 19.32 -0.29
C LEU A 253 -21.52 18.26 -1.36
N HIS A 254 -21.32 18.65 -2.62
CA HIS A 254 -21.44 17.77 -3.78
C HIS A 254 -20.10 17.73 -4.50
N LEU A 255 -19.38 16.64 -4.29
CA LEU A 255 -18.09 16.41 -4.92
C LEU A 255 -18.16 15.14 -5.78
N PHE A 256 -17.20 15.00 -6.67
CA PHE A 256 -17.07 13.82 -7.52
C PHE A 256 -15.66 13.25 -7.38
N ASN A 257 -15.55 12.00 -6.94
CA ASN A 257 -14.27 11.35 -6.70
C ASN A 257 -13.83 10.56 -7.93
N ILE A 258 -12.55 10.62 -8.28
CA ILE A 258 -12.05 10.06 -9.53
C ILE A 258 -10.79 9.22 -9.31
N TYR A 259 -10.73 8.09 -9.99
CA TYR A 259 -9.56 7.22 -10.10
C TYR A 259 -9.23 6.95 -11.58
N ALA A 260 -7.94 6.82 -11.88
CA ALA A 260 -7.48 6.18 -13.10
C ALA A 260 -7.02 4.76 -12.78
N ILE A 261 -7.40 3.80 -13.62
CA ILE A 261 -7.02 2.39 -13.49
C ILE A 261 -6.29 1.98 -14.76
N LEU A 262 -5.04 1.52 -14.62
CA LEU A 262 -4.29 1.01 -15.77
C LEU A 262 -4.88 -0.33 -16.21
N ASP A 263 -5.05 -0.49 -17.51
CA ASP A 263 -5.50 -1.73 -18.09
C ASP A 263 -4.40 -2.79 -18.01
N ARG A 264 -4.77 -3.99 -17.59
CA ARG A 264 -3.88 -5.17 -17.60
C ARG A 264 -3.90 -5.90 -18.93
N VAL A 265 -5.00 -5.75 -19.64
CA VAL A 265 -5.29 -6.39 -20.92
C VAL A 265 -5.78 -5.30 -21.83
N THR A 266 -5.08 -5.13 -22.94
CA THR A 266 -5.49 -4.21 -24.00
C THR A 266 -6.01 -5.01 -25.16
N PHE A 267 -7.19 -4.65 -25.64
CA PHE A 267 -7.75 -5.22 -26.85
C PHE A 267 -7.23 -4.40 -28.03
N ALA A 268 -6.88 -5.07 -29.13
CA ALA A 268 -6.87 -4.36 -30.39
C ALA A 268 -8.32 -3.92 -30.65
N PRO A 269 -8.57 -2.69 -31.14
CA PRO A 269 -9.89 -2.32 -31.59
C PRO A 269 -10.24 -3.27 -32.74
N GLU A 270 -11.01 -4.32 -32.44
CA GLU A 270 -11.72 -5.04 -33.47
C GLU A 270 -12.63 -4.01 -34.12
N ASN A 271 -12.68 -4.00 -35.46
CA ASN A 271 -13.69 -3.25 -36.17
C ASN A 271 -15.04 -3.87 -35.76
N PHE A 272 -15.61 -3.40 -34.66
CA PHE A 272 -16.99 -3.62 -34.35
C PHE A 272 -17.75 -2.93 -35.48
N GLU A 273 -18.05 -3.69 -36.53
CA GLU A 273 -19.04 -3.31 -37.51
C GLU A 273 -20.25 -2.87 -36.69
N ARG A 274 -20.65 -1.60 -36.87
CA ARG A 274 -21.84 -1.06 -36.21
C ARG A 274 -22.93 -2.09 -36.39
N PHE A 275 -23.43 -2.62 -35.27
CA PHE A 275 -24.49 -3.63 -35.27
C PHE A 275 -25.51 -3.25 -36.34
N HIS A 276 -25.62 -4.08 -37.38
CA HIS A 276 -26.57 -3.86 -38.44
C HIS A 276 -27.96 -3.69 -37.80
N ASP A 277 -28.76 -2.74 -38.28
CA ASP A 277 -30.14 -2.51 -37.83
C ASP A 277 -31.07 -3.73 -38.04
N GLN A 278 -30.53 -4.85 -38.51
CA GLN A 278 -31.16 -6.12 -38.78
C GLN A 278 -30.37 -7.24 -38.08
N ILE A 279 -30.51 -7.35 -36.76
CA ILE A 279 -30.08 -8.55 -36.02
C ILE A 279 -31.18 -9.60 -36.25
N ASP A 280 -30.80 -10.77 -36.77
CA ASP A 280 -31.74 -11.88 -36.91
C ASP A 280 -32.21 -12.34 -35.53
N VAL A 281 -33.50 -12.62 -35.37
CA VAL A 281 -34.06 -13.16 -34.12
C VAL A 281 -33.37 -14.48 -33.75
N ALA A 282 -32.96 -15.26 -34.75
CA ALA A 282 -32.22 -16.50 -34.53
C ALA A 282 -30.88 -16.28 -33.81
N THR A 283 -30.25 -15.09 -33.91
CA THR A 283 -28.99 -14.76 -33.22
C THR A 283 -29.17 -14.63 -31.70
N PHE A 284 -30.40 -14.49 -31.20
CA PHE A 284 -30.69 -14.50 -29.76
C PHE A 284 -30.95 -15.91 -29.21
N ILE A 285 -31.04 -16.92 -30.08
CA ILE A 285 -31.18 -18.30 -29.67
C ILE A 285 -29.77 -18.85 -29.45
N PRO A 286 -29.42 -19.31 -28.24
CA PRO A 286 -28.09 -19.85 -27.98
C PRO A 286 -27.78 -20.99 -28.95
N SER A 287 -26.66 -20.87 -29.65
CA SER A 287 -26.11 -21.92 -30.49
C SER A 287 -25.79 -23.18 -29.66
N GLU A 288 -25.65 -24.33 -30.33
CA GLU A 288 -25.24 -25.57 -29.68
C GLU A 288 -23.89 -25.40 -28.96
N GLU A 289 -22.98 -24.60 -29.53
CA GLU A 289 -21.70 -24.26 -28.92
C GLU A 289 -21.86 -23.46 -27.63
N GLU A 290 -22.69 -22.41 -27.63
CA GLU A 290 -22.99 -21.61 -26.43
C GLU A 290 -23.69 -22.43 -25.34
N GLN A 291 -24.61 -23.32 -25.72
CA GLN A 291 -25.27 -24.23 -24.77
C GLN A 291 -24.29 -25.22 -24.15
N ASN A 292 -23.36 -25.74 -24.94
CA ASN A 292 -22.29 -26.61 -24.46
C ASN A 292 -21.33 -25.86 -23.54
N GLN A 293 -21.00 -24.61 -23.86
CA GLN A 293 -20.16 -23.77 -23.01
C GLN A 293 -20.84 -23.45 -21.68
N LEU A 294 -22.10 -23.02 -21.70
CA LEU A 294 -22.89 -22.79 -20.49
C LEU A 294 -22.97 -24.06 -19.62
N SER A 295 -23.18 -25.22 -20.24
CA SER A 295 -23.21 -26.50 -19.53
C SER A 295 -21.88 -26.80 -18.83
N LYS A 296 -20.74 -26.56 -19.48
CA LYS A 296 -19.41 -26.71 -18.87
C LYS A 296 -19.23 -25.78 -17.68
N GLU A 297 -19.62 -24.51 -17.79
CA GLU A 297 -19.49 -23.52 -16.72
C GLU A 297 -20.37 -23.86 -15.51
N LEU A 298 -21.61 -24.30 -15.74
CA LEU A 298 -22.51 -24.75 -14.68
C LEU A 298 -22.01 -26.06 -14.03
N CYS A 299 -21.46 -27.00 -14.81
CA CYS A 299 -20.82 -28.19 -14.27
C CYS A 299 -19.64 -27.83 -13.38
N PHE A 300 -18.81 -26.86 -13.79
CA PHE A 300 -17.70 -26.38 -12.98
C PHE A 300 -18.15 -25.85 -11.61
N ILE A 301 -19.24 -25.09 -11.55
CA ILE A 301 -19.81 -24.59 -10.28
C ILE A 301 -20.25 -25.76 -9.39
N ILE A 302 -20.98 -26.73 -9.94
CA ILE A 302 -21.47 -27.90 -9.19
C ILE A 302 -20.30 -28.77 -8.72
N SER A 303 -19.36 -29.11 -9.59
CA SER A 303 -18.16 -29.89 -9.27
C SER A 303 -17.32 -29.23 -8.19
N THR A 304 -17.06 -27.92 -8.31
CA THR A 304 -16.31 -27.14 -7.31
C THR A 304 -16.99 -27.22 -5.94
N SER A 305 -18.30 -27.02 -5.91
CA SER A 305 -19.10 -27.10 -4.70
C SER A 305 -19.01 -28.47 -4.02
N ILE A 306 -19.14 -29.55 -4.80
CA ILE A 306 -19.03 -30.92 -4.31
C ILE A 306 -17.63 -31.21 -3.77
N ILE A 307 -16.58 -30.83 -4.51
CA ILE A 307 -15.19 -31.11 -4.13
C ILE A 307 -14.79 -30.33 -2.88
N GLU A 308 -15.18 -29.07 -2.74
CA GLU A 308 -14.82 -28.27 -1.57
C GLU A 308 -15.53 -28.74 -0.30
N ASN A 309 -16.74 -29.30 -0.40
CA ASN A 309 -17.57 -29.60 0.77
C ASN A 309 -17.71 -31.10 1.09
N HIS A 310 -17.47 -32.03 0.16
CA HIS A 310 -17.51 -33.47 0.42
C HIS A 310 -16.14 -34.01 0.86
N PRO A 311 -15.99 -34.64 2.06
CA PRO A 311 -14.69 -35.06 2.60
C PRO A 311 -13.88 -35.97 1.67
N GLN A 312 -14.51 -37.02 1.12
CA GLN A 312 -13.85 -37.93 0.19
C GLN A 312 -13.43 -37.23 -1.11
N MET A 313 -14.33 -36.46 -1.77
CA MET A 313 -14.02 -35.75 -3.02
C MET A 313 -12.93 -34.70 -2.82
N ASN A 314 -12.97 -33.96 -1.72
CA ASN A 314 -11.92 -33.01 -1.34
C ASN A 314 -10.55 -33.68 -1.32
N ARG A 315 -10.46 -34.85 -0.68
CA ARG A 315 -9.20 -35.59 -0.56
C ARG A 315 -8.66 -36.07 -1.91
N VAL A 316 -9.53 -36.50 -2.83
CA VAL A 316 -9.08 -37.14 -4.08
C VAL A 316 -8.98 -36.18 -5.28
N LEU A 317 -9.74 -35.09 -5.29
CA LEU A 317 -9.89 -34.22 -6.46
C LEU A 317 -9.41 -32.78 -6.24
N LYS A 318 -9.24 -32.30 -4.99
CA LYS A 318 -8.91 -30.88 -4.74
C LYS A 318 -7.61 -30.41 -5.39
N GLN A 319 -6.63 -31.30 -5.54
CA GLN A 319 -5.37 -30.96 -6.20
C GLN A 319 -5.46 -31.08 -7.73
N ALA A 320 -6.30 -31.97 -8.24
CA ALA A 320 -6.47 -32.24 -9.67
C ALA A 320 -7.45 -31.27 -10.36
N TYR A 321 -8.49 -30.82 -9.65
CA TYR A 321 -9.55 -29.99 -10.22
C TYR A 321 -9.11 -28.53 -10.36
N PRO A 322 -9.43 -27.85 -11.49
CA PRO A 322 -9.05 -26.46 -11.70
C PRO A 322 -9.69 -25.54 -10.66
N LYS A 323 -8.90 -24.58 -10.13
CA LYS A 323 -9.40 -23.58 -9.16
C LYS A 323 -10.30 -22.51 -9.78
N HIS A 324 -10.10 -22.24 -11.06
CA HIS A 324 -10.80 -21.22 -11.82
C HIS A 324 -11.09 -21.78 -13.20
N LEU A 325 -12.19 -21.32 -13.80
CA LEU A 325 -12.41 -21.51 -15.23
C LEU A 325 -11.22 -20.90 -15.99
N GLU A 326 -10.63 -21.70 -16.87
CA GLU A 326 -9.52 -21.24 -17.68
C GLU A 326 -10.04 -20.22 -18.71
N HIS A 327 -9.39 -19.08 -18.75
CA HIS A 327 -9.67 -18.01 -19.69
C HIS A 327 -8.32 -17.48 -20.18
N GLN A 328 -8.28 -16.95 -21.40
CA GLN A 328 -7.06 -16.41 -22.02
C GLN A 328 -6.33 -15.37 -21.15
N PHE A 329 -7.06 -14.71 -20.24
CA PHE A 329 -6.52 -13.70 -19.33
C PHE A 329 -6.48 -14.13 -17.85
N SER A 330 -6.63 -15.43 -17.55
CA SER A 330 -6.63 -15.94 -16.17
C SER A 330 -5.33 -15.64 -15.42
N THR A 331 -4.20 -15.49 -16.12
CA THR A 331 -2.91 -15.10 -15.51
C THR A 331 -2.93 -13.71 -14.88
N PHE A 332 -3.81 -12.82 -15.37
CA PHE A 332 -4.00 -11.47 -14.83
C PHE A 332 -4.99 -11.45 -13.67
N ALA A 333 -5.82 -12.49 -13.50
CA ALA A 333 -6.75 -12.60 -12.39
C ALA A 333 -6.00 -12.69 -11.05
N GLY A 334 -6.51 -11.99 -10.04
CA GLY A 334 -5.90 -11.96 -8.70
C GLY A 334 -4.64 -11.10 -8.57
N GLN A 335 -4.06 -10.59 -9.65
CA GLN A 335 -2.98 -9.60 -9.56
C GLN A 335 -3.51 -8.28 -8.94
N LYS A 336 -2.65 -7.57 -8.21
CA LYS A 336 -3.02 -6.28 -7.61
C LYS A 336 -3.21 -5.23 -8.71
N THR A 337 -4.36 -4.57 -8.73
CA THR A 337 -4.67 -3.49 -9.67
C THR A 337 -3.79 -2.26 -9.42
N THR A 338 -3.28 -1.68 -10.50
CA THR A 338 -2.58 -0.37 -10.45
C THR A 338 -3.60 0.74 -10.67
N GLN A 339 -3.78 1.57 -9.64
CA GLN A 339 -4.76 2.64 -9.64
C GLN A 339 -4.14 3.94 -9.11
N TYR A 340 -4.56 5.07 -9.67
CA TYR A 340 -4.09 6.39 -9.29
C TYR A 340 -5.28 7.25 -8.85
N PRO A 341 -5.31 7.77 -7.62
CA PRO A 341 -6.34 8.69 -7.18
C PRO A 341 -6.15 10.03 -7.89
N LEU A 342 -7.14 10.45 -8.69
CA LEU A 342 -7.14 11.75 -9.37
C LEU A 342 -7.81 12.86 -8.53
N GLY A 343 -8.30 12.48 -7.34
CA GLY A 343 -8.81 13.37 -6.31
C GLY A 343 -10.30 13.67 -6.42
N LEU A 344 -10.76 14.52 -5.50
CA LEU A 344 -12.12 15.05 -5.46
C LEU A 344 -12.22 16.30 -6.33
N ARG A 345 -13.31 16.40 -7.09
CA ARG A 345 -13.66 17.55 -7.94
C ARG A 345 -14.94 18.19 -7.43
N ASP A 346 -14.99 19.51 -7.45
CA ASP A 346 -16.21 20.27 -7.19
C ASP A 346 -17.17 20.08 -8.38
N CYS A 347 -17.98 19.03 -8.31
CA CYS A 347 -18.94 18.68 -9.35
C CYS A 347 -20.21 18.14 -8.68
N ASN A 348 -21.32 18.84 -8.91
CA ASN A 348 -22.63 18.29 -8.61
C ASN A 348 -23.13 17.52 -9.82
N GLU A 349 -23.04 16.20 -9.75
CA GLU A 349 -23.42 15.29 -10.83
C GLU A 349 -24.89 15.45 -11.29
N ILE A 350 -25.77 15.95 -10.43
CA ILE A 350 -27.17 16.23 -10.78
C ILE A 350 -27.27 17.36 -11.82
N LYS A 351 -26.29 18.28 -11.84
CA LYS A 351 -26.25 19.40 -12.78
C LYS A 351 -25.42 19.04 -14.00
N THR A 352 -26.08 18.93 -15.16
CA THR A 352 -25.41 18.65 -16.44
C THR A 352 -24.26 19.62 -16.74
N GLN A 353 -24.38 20.90 -16.38
CA GLN A 353 -23.31 21.88 -16.59
C GLN A 353 -22.03 21.58 -15.79
N ASP A 354 -22.17 21.11 -14.55
CA ASP A 354 -21.03 20.76 -13.69
C ASP A 354 -20.34 19.50 -14.25
N VAL A 355 -21.13 18.52 -14.73
CA VAL A 355 -20.62 17.32 -15.41
C VAL A 355 -19.91 17.67 -16.72
N ILE A 356 -20.45 18.59 -17.53
CA ILE A 356 -19.78 19.08 -18.74
C ILE A 356 -18.43 19.72 -18.39
N GLN A 357 -18.37 20.56 -17.35
CA GLN A 357 -17.14 21.20 -16.92
C GLN A 357 -16.11 20.17 -16.44
N LEU A 358 -16.55 19.20 -15.63
CA LEU A 358 -15.74 18.07 -15.20
C LEU A 358 -15.14 17.32 -16.39
N LEU A 359 -15.97 16.90 -17.34
CA LEU A 359 -15.53 16.14 -18.51
C LEU A 359 -14.60 16.97 -19.40
N LYS A 360 -14.82 18.28 -19.59
CA LYS A 360 -13.88 19.15 -20.31
C LYS A 360 -12.50 19.20 -19.66
N ASP A 361 -12.46 19.31 -18.34
CA ASP A 361 -11.20 19.37 -17.59
C ASP A 361 -10.45 18.03 -17.64
N LEU A 362 -11.18 16.92 -17.58
CA LEU A 362 -10.61 15.58 -17.72
C LEU A 362 -10.18 15.30 -19.17
N SER A 363 -10.95 15.71 -20.17
CA SER A 363 -10.62 15.56 -21.60
C SER A 363 -9.27 16.19 -21.92
N LYS A 364 -9.05 17.44 -21.47
CA LYS A 364 -7.78 18.16 -21.69
C LYS A 364 -6.58 17.47 -21.08
N ARG A 365 -6.77 16.73 -19.97
CA ARG A 365 -5.68 16.17 -19.18
C ARG A 365 -5.46 14.68 -19.42
N TYR A 366 -6.49 13.92 -19.74
CA TYR A 366 -6.46 12.46 -19.71
C TYR A 366 -7.05 11.81 -20.95
N VAL A 367 -7.42 12.54 -22.00
CA VAL A 367 -7.76 11.90 -23.28
C VAL A 367 -6.50 11.89 -24.15
N PRO A 368 -6.11 10.74 -24.74
CA PRO A 368 -4.95 10.68 -25.62
C PRO A 368 -5.29 11.39 -26.94
N CYS A 369 -4.63 12.52 -27.19
CA CYS A 369 -4.77 13.29 -28.41
C CYS A 369 -3.44 13.38 -29.16
N LYS A 370 -3.51 13.43 -30.49
CA LYS A 370 -2.39 13.68 -31.39
C LYS A 370 -2.84 14.70 -32.44
N ASP A 371 -2.09 15.80 -32.58
CA ASP A 371 -2.42 16.90 -33.49
C ASP A 371 -3.88 17.38 -33.33
N ASP A 372 -4.29 17.61 -32.08
CA ASP A 372 -5.65 18.00 -31.66
C ASP A 372 -6.78 17.03 -32.04
N SER A 373 -6.43 15.84 -32.53
CA SER A 373 -7.35 14.75 -32.84
C SER A 373 -7.31 13.70 -31.73
N ILE A 374 -8.47 13.20 -31.32
CA ILE A 374 -8.57 12.10 -30.37
C ILE A 374 -8.00 10.85 -31.03
N VAL A 375 -7.01 10.21 -30.39
CA VAL A 375 -6.44 8.94 -30.87
C VAL A 375 -7.41 7.81 -30.59
N GLU A 376 -7.87 7.72 -29.34
CA GLU A 376 -8.82 6.73 -28.88
C GLU A 376 -9.60 7.30 -27.68
N PRO A 377 -10.91 7.06 -27.55
CA PRO A 377 -11.65 7.52 -26.40
C PRO A 377 -11.34 6.67 -25.16
N VAL A 378 -11.39 7.31 -24.00
CA VAL A 378 -11.12 6.67 -22.71
C VAL A 378 -12.42 6.16 -22.09
N PHE A 379 -12.44 4.95 -21.55
CA PHE A 379 -13.62 4.49 -20.82
C PHE A 379 -13.79 5.31 -19.53
N PHE A 380 -15.01 5.81 -19.32
CA PHE A 380 -15.43 6.46 -18.10
C PHE A 380 -16.48 5.61 -17.38
N GLY A 381 -16.05 4.94 -16.31
CA GLY A 381 -16.89 4.11 -15.46
C GLY A 381 -17.56 4.87 -14.32
N GLY A 382 -18.80 4.49 -14.03
CA GLY A 382 -19.53 4.89 -12.84
C GLY A 382 -20.73 3.98 -12.60
N ASP A 383 -21.61 4.35 -11.68
CA ASP A 383 -22.88 3.65 -11.56
C ASP A 383 -23.83 3.97 -12.73
N ARG A 384 -25.05 3.42 -12.72
CA ARG A 384 -26.03 3.65 -13.80
C ARG A 384 -26.44 5.11 -13.93
N LEU A 385 -26.48 5.85 -12.82
CA LEU A 385 -26.82 7.26 -12.82
C LEU A 385 -25.67 8.08 -13.37
N THR A 386 -24.43 7.77 -12.99
CA THR A 386 -23.24 8.41 -13.55
C THR A 386 -23.16 8.25 -15.07
N ASP A 387 -23.41 7.04 -15.57
CA ASP A 387 -23.48 6.78 -17.01
C ASP A 387 -24.55 7.67 -17.69
N GLU A 388 -25.76 7.75 -17.14
CA GLU A 388 -26.83 8.61 -17.66
C GLU A 388 -26.41 10.09 -17.71
N ARG A 389 -25.70 10.56 -16.68
CA ARG A 389 -25.28 11.96 -16.54
C ARG A 389 -24.17 12.31 -17.53
N ILE A 390 -23.24 11.38 -17.79
CA ILE A 390 -22.22 11.55 -18.82
C ILE A 390 -22.86 11.58 -20.21
N GLN A 391 -23.74 10.63 -20.52
CA GLN A 391 -24.46 10.62 -21.80
C GLN A 391 -25.28 11.90 -22.01
N SER A 392 -25.94 12.38 -20.95
CA SER A 392 -26.68 13.65 -20.98
C SER A 392 -25.77 14.85 -21.26
N ALA A 393 -24.55 14.86 -20.69
CA ALA A 393 -23.56 15.89 -20.95
C ALA A 393 -23.04 15.84 -22.39
N GLN A 394 -22.81 14.64 -22.95
CA GLN A 394 -22.41 14.43 -24.33
C GLN A 394 -23.50 14.90 -25.31
N GLU A 395 -24.76 14.51 -25.09
CA GLU A 395 -25.88 14.94 -25.94
C GLU A 395 -26.07 16.46 -25.89
N ALA A 396 -25.90 17.09 -24.71
CA ALA A 396 -25.95 18.54 -24.57
C ALA A 396 -24.81 19.26 -25.32
N MET A 397 -23.67 18.58 -25.52
CA MET A 397 -22.50 19.12 -26.22
C MET A 397 -22.41 18.70 -27.70
N LYS A 398 -23.37 17.93 -28.22
CA LYS A 398 -23.36 17.34 -29.58
C LYS A 398 -23.19 18.34 -30.74
N ASN A 399 -23.63 19.58 -30.54
CA ASN A 399 -23.53 20.64 -31.56
C ASN A 399 -22.21 21.44 -31.48
N ALA A 400 -21.25 21.05 -30.62
CA ALA A 400 -19.96 21.73 -30.54
C ALA A 400 -19.05 21.41 -31.74
N ASP A 401 -18.15 22.34 -32.03
CA ASP A 401 -17.37 22.36 -33.28
C ASP A 401 -16.37 21.19 -33.34
N THR A 402 -15.73 20.85 -32.22
CA THR A 402 -14.68 19.82 -32.18
C THR A 402 -15.10 18.55 -31.43
N PRO A 403 -14.58 17.36 -31.80
CA PRO A 403 -14.82 16.11 -31.07
C PRO A 403 -14.55 16.21 -29.56
N LEU A 404 -13.48 16.92 -29.18
CA LEU A 404 -13.09 17.09 -27.79
C LEU A 404 -14.10 17.97 -27.02
N GLU A 405 -14.65 19.02 -27.65
CA GLU A 405 -15.71 19.84 -27.07
C GLU A 405 -17.05 19.12 -27.00
N ARG A 406 -17.33 18.23 -27.96
CA ARG A 406 -18.47 17.30 -27.95
C ARG A 406 -18.34 16.21 -26.88
N LEU A 407 -17.22 16.17 -26.16
CA LEU A 407 -16.91 15.18 -25.12
C LEU A 407 -16.82 13.74 -25.67
N GLU A 408 -16.46 13.60 -26.94
CA GLU A 408 -16.29 12.30 -27.63
C GLU A 408 -15.00 11.58 -27.19
N GLY A 409 -14.16 12.23 -26.39
CA GLY A 409 -12.97 11.63 -25.78
C GLY A 409 -13.27 10.60 -24.70
N PHE A 410 -14.54 10.44 -24.30
CA PHE A 410 -14.96 9.46 -23.31
C PHE A 410 -16.04 8.53 -23.87
N VAL A 411 -15.95 7.24 -23.54
CA VAL A 411 -17.06 6.29 -23.68
C VAL A 411 -17.54 5.95 -22.28
N SER A 412 -18.78 6.31 -21.94
CA SER A 412 -19.34 5.95 -20.65
C SER A 412 -19.58 4.44 -20.56
N LYS A 413 -19.34 3.89 -19.37
CA LYS A 413 -19.62 2.48 -19.06
C LYS A 413 -20.21 2.36 -17.66
N ILE A 414 -21.01 1.32 -17.47
CA ILE A 414 -21.61 0.99 -16.19
C ILE A 414 -20.69 0.02 -15.46
N GLU A 415 -20.30 0.35 -14.23
CA GLU A 415 -19.57 -0.55 -13.35
C GLU A 415 -20.53 -1.54 -12.68
N ASP A 416 -20.25 -2.84 -12.83
CA ASP A 416 -21.20 -3.91 -12.50
C ASP A 416 -21.37 -4.19 -11.00
N PHE A 417 -20.66 -3.50 -10.11
CA PHE A 417 -20.78 -3.76 -8.66
C PHE A 417 -22.21 -3.56 -8.16
N HIS A 418 -22.84 -2.43 -8.52
CA HIS A 418 -24.24 -2.17 -8.18
C HIS A 418 -25.19 -3.14 -8.87
N ARG A 419 -24.86 -3.57 -10.09
CA ARG A 419 -25.65 -4.56 -10.84
C ARG A 419 -25.69 -5.92 -10.12
N LEU A 420 -24.55 -6.40 -9.62
CA LEU A 420 -24.48 -7.64 -8.83
C LEU A 420 -25.32 -7.55 -7.55
N MET A 421 -25.28 -6.40 -6.88
CA MET A 421 -26.07 -6.14 -5.68
C MET A 421 -27.57 -6.11 -5.98
N ASN A 422 -27.97 -5.44 -7.06
CA ASN A 422 -29.36 -5.38 -7.52
C ASN A 422 -29.88 -6.76 -7.95
N PHE A 423 -29.05 -7.58 -8.60
CA PHE A 423 -29.41 -8.93 -8.97
C PHE A 423 -29.65 -9.81 -7.73
N LEU A 424 -28.79 -9.72 -6.72
CA LEU A 424 -29.01 -10.42 -5.45
C LEU A 424 -30.27 -9.92 -4.73
N GLU A 425 -30.55 -8.63 -4.76
CA GLU A 425 -31.79 -8.05 -4.22
C GLU A 425 -33.03 -8.60 -4.95
N ALA A 426 -32.97 -8.82 -6.27
CA ALA A 426 -34.04 -9.45 -7.02
C ALA A 426 -34.26 -10.92 -6.61
N ILE A 427 -33.18 -11.71 -6.49
CA ILE A 427 -33.24 -13.09 -6.00
C ILE A 427 -33.84 -13.12 -4.58
N HIS A 428 -33.38 -12.22 -3.71
CA HIS A 428 -33.88 -12.08 -2.34
C HIS A 428 -35.38 -11.82 -2.30
N LYS A 429 -35.89 -10.89 -3.12
CA LYS A 429 -37.34 -10.61 -3.19
C LYS A 429 -38.18 -11.81 -3.59
N LEU A 430 -37.63 -12.71 -4.41
CA LEU A 430 -38.33 -13.91 -4.87
C LEU A 430 -38.27 -15.08 -3.88
N THR A 431 -37.19 -15.18 -3.10
CA THR A 431 -36.86 -16.41 -2.36
C THR A 431 -36.78 -16.25 -0.84
N TYR A 432 -36.78 -15.01 -0.32
CA TYR A 432 -36.60 -14.73 1.09
C TYR A 432 -37.84 -14.05 1.69
N ASN A 433 -38.51 -14.73 2.62
CA ASN A 433 -39.61 -14.17 3.40
C ASN A 433 -39.43 -14.53 4.88
N THR A 434 -39.45 -13.52 5.76
CA THR A 434 -39.34 -13.75 7.21
C THR A 434 -40.49 -14.57 7.80
N GLN A 435 -41.65 -14.62 7.13
CA GLN A 435 -42.79 -15.43 7.54
C GLN A 435 -42.58 -16.92 7.25
N SER A 436 -41.69 -17.28 6.33
CA SER A 436 -41.43 -18.67 5.95
C SER A 436 -40.48 -19.41 6.90
N GLY A 437 -40.27 -18.86 8.10
CA GLY A 437 -39.38 -19.45 9.11
C GLY A 437 -39.75 -20.88 9.54
N PRO A 438 -41.04 -21.21 9.70
CA PRO A 438 -41.47 -22.57 9.98
C PRO A 438 -41.35 -23.52 8.76
N ASP A 439 -41.32 -22.97 7.55
CA ASP A 439 -41.32 -23.73 6.31
C ASP A 439 -39.91 -24.26 6.00
N ARG A 440 -39.74 -25.58 6.15
CA ARG A 440 -38.48 -26.25 5.84
C ARG A 440 -38.09 -25.99 4.39
N CYS A 441 -36.77 -25.94 4.15
CA CYS A 441 -36.17 -25.70 2.84
C CYS A 441 -36.39 -24.30 2.24
N THR A 442 -36.89 -23.32 3.00
CA THR A 442 -36.89 -21.92 2.58
C THR A 442 -35.58 -21.22 2.95
N VAL A 443 -35.23 -20.14 2.24
CA VAL A 443 -33.98 -19.39 2.51
C VAL A 443 -33.97 -18.83 3.93
N TYR A 444 -35.12 -18.35 4.43
CA TYR A 444 -35.21 -17.85 5.81
C TYR A 444 -35.10 -18.95 6.86
N TYR A 445 -35.64 -20.15 6.59
CA TYR A 445 -35.41 -21.33 7.42
C TYR A 445 -33.92 -21.65 7.53
N PHE A 446 -33.20 -21.73 6.41
CA PHE A 446 -31.75 -21.99 6.41
C PHE A 446 -30.97 -20.90 7.15
N ARG A 447 -31.32 -19.63 6.94
CA ARG A 447 -30.73 -18.52 7.70
C ARG A 447 -30.83 -18.72 9.21
N ASN A 448 -31.97 -19.23 9.69
CA ASN A 448 -32.20 -19.46 11.12
C ASN A 448 -31.42 -20.67 11.63
N VAL A 449 -31.43 -21.78 10.88
CA VAL A 449 -30.66 -22.99 11.21
C VAL A 449 -29.16 -22.70 11.28
N LEU A 450 -28.63 -21.94 10.30
CA LEU A 450 -27.23 -21.52 10.25
C LEU A 450 -26.89 -20.39 11.22
N ASN A 451 -27.88 -19.85 11.95
CA ASN A 451 -27.72 -18.73 12.89
C ASN A 451 -27.02 -17.50 12.26
N MET A 452 -27.29 -17.20 10.99
CA MET A 452 -26.67 -16.09 10.25
C MET A 452 -27.34 -14.75 10.60
N ARG A 453 -27.06 -14.24 11.81
CA ARG A 453 -27.68 -13.01 12.36
C ARG A 453 -27.35 -11.72 11.62
N ASN A 454 -26.24 -11.72 10.88
CA ASN A 454 -25.81 -10.61 10.03
C ASN A 454 -26.64 -10.46 8.74
N VAL A 455 -27.43 -11.48 8.36
CA VAL A 455 -28.42 -11.39 7.29
C VAL A 455 -29.66 -10.68 7.84
N LYS A 456 -29.70 -9.35 7.69
CA LYS A 456 -30.80 -8.49 8.14
C LYS A 456 -30.84 -7.18 7.34
N GLY A 457 -32.01 -6.56 7.30
CA GLY A 457 -32.20 -5.27 6.62
C GLY A 457 -32.22 -5.41 5.10
N LYS A 458 -31.86 -4.34 4.39
CA LYS A 458 -31.78 -4.33 2.92
C LYS A 458 -30.54 -5.09 2.45
N VAL A 459 -30.61 -5.77 1.30
CA VAL A 459 -29.47 -6.55 0.77
C VAL A 459 -28.27 -5.64 0.54
N CYS A 460 -28.47 -4.42 0.06
CA CYS A 460 -27.38 -3.47 -0.17
C CYS A 460 -26.53 -3.19 1.09
N ASN A 461 -27.15 -3.12 2.26
CA ASN A 461 -26.47 -2.84 3.52
C ASN A 461 -25.79 -4.07 4.12
N SER A 462 -26.11 -5.26 3.64
CA SER A 462 -25.60 -6.54 4.15
C SER A 462 -25.25 -7.52 3.03
N PHE A 463 -24.78 -6.98 1.90
CA PHE A 463 -24.60 -7.71 0.65
C PHE A 463 -23.76 -8.97 0.81
N ARG A 464 -22.62 -8.85 1.51
CA ARG A 464 -21.72 -9.98 1.77
C ARG A 464 -22.40 -11.08 2.60
N ALA A 465 -23.23 -10.72 3.59
CA ALA A 465 -23.93 -11.70 4.42
C ALA A 465 -24.99 -12.46 3.62
N TYR A 466 -25.80 -11.76 2.83
CA TYR A 466 -26.75 -12.39 1.92
C TYR A 466 -26.05 -13.26 0.88
N LYS A 467 -24.99 -12.76 0.25
CA LYS A 467 -24.19 -13.52 -0.73
C LYS A 467 -23.71 -14.84 -0.15
N MET A 468 -23.13 -14.82 1.06
CA MET A 468 -22.68 -16.03 1.73
C MET A 468 -23.82 -17.00 2.06
N LEU A 469 -24.98 -16.51 2.48
CA LEU A 469 -26.14 -17.36 2.73
C LEU A 469 -26.56 -18.13 1.47
N TYR A 470 -26.67 -17.44 0.33
CA TYR A 470 -27.04 -18.09 -0.93
C TYR A 470 -25.97 -19.08 -1.41
N TYR A 471 -24.68 -18.77 -1.24
CA TYR A 471 -23.60 -19.71 -1.58
C TYR A 471 -23.64 -20.96 -0.70
N VAL A 472 -23.82 -20.83 0.61
CA VAL A 472 -23.93 -21.99 1.51
C VAL A 472 -25.15 -22.86 1.16
N ILE A 473 -26.28 -22.24 0.82
CA ILE A 473 -27.47 -22.97 0.39
C ILE A 473 -27.21 -23.70 -0.94
N LEU A 474 -26.63 -23.02 -1.92
CA LEU A 474 -26.24 -23.63 -3.19
C LEU A 474 -25.33 -24.84 -2.96
N ASP A 475 -24.32 -24.68 -2.09
CA ASP A 475 -23.37 -25.74 -1.81
C ASP A 475 -24.01 -26.97 -1.18
N ALA A 476 -24.90 -26.75 -0.20
CA ALA A 476 -25.66 -27.83 0.42
C ALA A 476 -26.58 -28.54 -0.59
N VAL A 477 -27.21 -27.79 -1.52
CA VAL A 477 -28.08 -28.35 -2.55
C VAL A 477 -27.28 -29.18 -3.56
N CYS A 478 -26.13 -28.69 -4.02
CA CYS A 478 -25.23 -29.43 -4.92
C CYS A 478 -24.76 -30.74 -4.29
N LEU A 479 -24.36 -30.71 -3.01
CA LEU A 479 -23.98 -31.91 -2.27
C LEU A 479 -25.14 -32.90 -2.14
N LEU A 480 -26.34 -32.43 -1.78
CA LEU A 480 -27.51 -33.29 -1.65
C LEU A 480 -27.86 -33.98 -2.97
N MET A 481 -27.82 -33.24 -4.09
CA MET A 481 -28.05 -33.79 -5.43
C MET A 481 -26.98 -34.82 -5.81
N PHE A 482 -25.72 -34.56 -5.46
CA PHE A 482 -24.62 -35.48 -5.68
C PHE A 482 -24.80 -36.79 -4.91
N LEU A 483 -25.07 -36.72 -3.59
CA LEU A 483 -25.35 -37.89 -2.76
C LEU A 483 -26.54 -38.71 -3.32
N THR A 484 -27.57 -38.02 -3.80
CA THR A 484 -28.73 -38.66 -4.45
C THR A 484 -28.35 -39.40 -5.74
N ILE A 485 -27.47 -38.85 -6.59
CA ILE A 485 -26.97 -39.56 -7.79
C ILE A 485 -26.11 -40.76 -7.40
N MET A 486 -25.29 -40.61 -6.35
CA MET A 486 -24.40 -41.65 -5.87
C MET A 486 -25.13 -42.75 -5.08
N ASN A 487 -26.42 -42.57 -4.81
CA ASN A 487 -27.26 -43.47 -4.01
C ASN A 487 -26.70 -43.70 -2.60
N VAL A 488 -26.33 -42.60 -1.95
CA VAL A 488 -25.76 -42.55 -0.60
C VAL A 488 -26.63 -41.62 0.26
N GLU A 489 -26.92 -42.02 1.51
CA GLU A 489 -27.83 -41.25 2.38
C GLU A 489 -27.12 -40.13 3.14
N THR A 490 -25.87 -40.36 3.56
CA THR A 490 -25.10 -39.43 4.41
C THR A 490 -23.76 -39.02 3.80
N ILE A 491 -23.21 -37.89 4.24
CA ILE A 491 -21.93 -37.37 3.71
C ILE A 491 -20.71 -38.14 4.28
N GLU A 492 -20.93 -38.89 5.36
CA GLU A 492 -19.93 -39.72 6.02
C GLU A 492 -19.76 -41.10 5.37
N GLU A 493 -20.73 -41.53 4.57
CA GLU A 493 -20.68 -42.81 3.87
C GLU A 493 -19.64 -42.81 2.74
N GLN A 494 -19.06 -43.98 2.50
CA GLN A 494 -18.08 -44.17 1.44
C GLN A 494 -18.76 -44.14 0.07
N LEU A 495 -18.32 -43.23 -0.80
CA LEU A 495 -18.88 -43.11 -2.15
C LEU A 495 -18.48 -44.32 -3.02
N PRO A 496 -19.42 -44.83 -3.86
CA PRO A 496 -19.14 -45.87 -4.85
C PRO A 496 -18.34 -45.29 -6.02
N LEU A 497 -17.04 -45.08 -5.80
CA LEU A 497 -16.10 -44.68 -6.85
C LEU A 497 -15.91 -45.82 -7.87
N PRO A 498 -15.55 -45.52 -9.13
CA PRO A 498 -15.13 -46.51 -10.12
C PRO A 498 -14.05 -47.46 -9.57
N GLU A 499 -14.08 -48.74 -9.96
CA GLU A 499 -13.19 -49.79 -9.42
C GLU A 499 -11.69 -49.46 -9.57
N ASN A 500 -11.32 -48.73 -10.63
CA ASN A 500 -9.96 -48.29 -10.93
C ASN A 500 -9.71 -46.80 -10.65
N PHE A 501 -10.54 -46.13 -9.83
CA PHE A 501 -10.46 -44.68 -9.64
C PHE A 501 -9.10 -44.18 -9.12
N ALA A 502 -8.41 -44.98 -8.32
CA ALA A 502 -7.07 -44.64 -7.81
C ALA A 502 -6.02 -44.60 -8.92
N GLU A 503 -6.18 -45.44 -9.94
CA GLU A 503 -5.26 -45.61 -11.08
C GLU A 503 -5.52 -44.60 -12.20
N LEU A 504 -6.68 -43.94 -12.19
CA LEU A 504 -7.02 -42.90 -13.15
C LEU A 504 -6.07 -41.70 -13.03
N THR A 505 -5.73 -41.13 -14.18
CA THR A 505 -5.04 -39.84 -14.28
C THR A 505 -5.91 -38.72 -13.72
N ASP A 506 -5.28 -37.59 -13.37
CA ASP A 506 -6.01 -36.42 -12.86
C ASP A 506 -7.05 -35.90 -13.85
N SER A 507 -6.74 -35.93 -15.16
CA SER A 507 -7.68 -35.55 -16.22
C SER A 507 -8.91 -36.47 -16.30
N GLU A 508 -8.71 -37.78 -16.14
CA GLU A 508 -9.81 -38.75 -16.13
C GLU A 508 -10.69 -38.59 -14.89
N LYS A 509 -10.09 -38.30 -13.73
CA LYS A 509 -10.84 -38.02 -12.49
C LYS A 509 -11.68 -36.74 -12.60
N VAL A 510 -11.13 -35.68 -13.21
CA VAL A 510 -11.85 -34.43 -13.52
C VAL A 510 -13.02 -34.70 -14.47
N THR A 511 -12.76 -35.45 -15.55
CA THR A 511 -13.80 -35.83 -16.52
C THR A 511 -14.94 -36.63 -15.85
N TRP A 512 -14.60 -37.52 -14.92
CA TRP A 512 -15.58 -38.30 -14.17
C TRP A 512 -16.50 -37.40 -13.33
N ILE A 513 -15.94 -36.50 -12.50
CA ILE A 513 -16.77 -35.64 -11.64
C ILE A 513 -17.63 -34.69 -12.48
N ASP A 514 -17.09 -34.15 -13.58
CA ASP A 514 -17.87 -33.29 -14.49
C ASP A 514 -18.98 -34.08 -15.18
N SER A 515 -18.78 -35.36 -15.50
CA SER A 515 -19.85 -36.21 -16.03
C SER A 515 -20.98 -36.44 -15.01
N VAL A 516 -20.64 -36.51 -13.71
CA VAL A 516 -21.63 -36.63 -12.62
C VAL A 516 -22.37 -35.30 -12.46
N SER A 517 -21.65 -34.18 -12.41
CA SER A 517 -22.22 -32.83 -12.36
C SER A 517 -23.14 -32.54 -13.56
N LEU A 518 -22.79 -33.02 -14.76
CA LEU A 518 -23.64 -32.90 -15.94
C LEU A 518 -24.95 -33.69 -15.80
N LYS A 519 -24.90 -34.89 -15.18
CA LYS A 519 -26.13 -35.63 -14.86
C LYS A 519 -27.00 -34.87 -13.87
N ILE A 520 -26.39 -34.23 -12.85
CA ILE A 520 -27.11 -33.36 -11.90
C ILE A 520 -27.79 -32.22 -12.67
N LEU A 521 -27.01 -31.51 -13.50
CA LEU A 521 -27.48 -30.38 -14.29
C LEU A 521 -28.68 -30.77 -15.17
N ARG A 522 -28.54 -31.86 -15.94
CA ARG A 522 -29.60 -32.34 -16.84
C ARG A 522 -30.86 -32.78 -16.08
N LYS A 523 -30.70 -33.44 -14.93
CA LYS A 523 -31.83 -34.01 -14.18
C LYS A 523 -32.64 -32.97 -13.40
N TRP A 524 -32.01 -31.95 -12.83
CA TRP A 524 -32.70 -31.01 -11.95
C TRP A 524 -32.80 -29.58 -12.48
N PHE A 525 -31.89 -29.16 -13.35
CA PHE A 525 -31.89 -27.77 -13.85
C PHE A 525 -32.39 -27.67 -15.29
N LEU A 526 -32.10 -28.66 -16.13
CA LEU A 526 -32.47 -28.64 -17.56
C LEU A 526 -33.59 -29.62 -17.93
N ALA A 527 -34.16 -30.35 -16.96
CA ALA A 527 -35.15 -31.41 -17.20
C ALA A 527 -36.50 -30.94 -17.78
N HIS A 528 -36.69 -29.64 -17.98
CA HIS A 528 -37.88 -29.06 -18.62
C HIS A 528 -37.59 -28.47 -20.01
N LEU A 529 -36.39 -28.69 -20.55
CA LEU A 529 -35.95 -28.25 -21.88
C LEU A 529 -35.82 -29.40 -22.90
N SER A 530 -36.20 -30.63 -22.52
CA SER A 530 -36.15 -31.83 -23.36
C SER A 530 -37.51 -32.27 -23.86
#